data_AF-A0A6G9AA96-F1
#
_entry.id   AF-A0A6G9AA96-F1
#
_cell.length_a   1.000
_cell.length_b   1.000
_cell.length_c   1.000
_cell.angle_alpha   90.00
_cell.angle_beta   90.00
_cell.angle_gamma   90.00
#
_symmetry.space_group_name_H-M   'P 1'
#
loop_
_entity.id
_entity.type
_entity.pdbx_description
1 polymer ?
#
loop_
_entity_poly.entity_id
_entity_poly.type
_entity_poly.pdbx_seq_one_letter_code
_entity_poly.pdbx_strand_id
1 'polypeptide(L)'
;MNARLDRIGLGRFAGTGERLAQIITIASVSFGRSLLWLLAAIIVGCGAWILLPLSKGNSAEPAKAELAAVEAVPSADAAAAVSPVSEAQAAAKSPAVAELGRLRISSQTWRRGGLGSRALVTFTLRNDNDYAVKDVEIVCAFARRDGSHLTDRSRVLADPVSMKSRKTFARVPVGFVNVNADQAKCSLVAARRA
;
A
#
# COMPACT_ATOMS: atom_id res chain seq x y z
N MET A 1 -63.44 5.64 -7.14
CA MET A 1 -62.64 6.72 -6.51
C MET A 1 -61.20 6.25 -6.55
N ASN A 2 -60.42 6.81 -7.48
CA ASN A 2 -59.09 6.33 -7.84
C ASN A 2 -58.02 7.05 -7.01
N ALA A 3 -57.22 6.31 -6.27
CA ALA A 3 -56.08 6.85 -5.53
C ALA A 3 -54.94 7.20 -6.50
N ARG A 4 -54.46 8.44 -6.34
CA ARG A 4 -53.49 9.15 -7.18
C ARG A 4 -52.08 8.57 -7.06
N LEU A 5 -51.41 8.61 -8.21
CA LEU A 5 -49.96 8.67 -8.39
C LEU A 5 -49.32 9.73 -7.47
N ASP A 6 -48.16 9.41 -6.88
CA ASP A 6 -47.08 10.39 -6.90
C ASP A 6 -45.72 9.73 -7.15
N ARG A 7 -44.99 10.40 -8.02
CA ARG A 7 -43.78 10.00 -8.72
C ARG A 7 -42.63 10.71 -8.00
N ILE A 8 -41.82 9.97 -7.24
CA ILE A 8 -40.65 10.52 -6.56
C ILE A 8 -39.67 11.02 -7.63
N GLY A 9 -39.55 12.34 -7.70
CA GLY A 9 -38.79 13.06 -8.72
C GLY A 9 -37.29 12.93 -8.53
N LEU A 10 -36.60 12.65 -9.65
CA LEU A 10 -35.26 13.15 -9.88
C LEU A 10 -35.31 14.68 -9.90
N GLY A 11 -34.48 15.33 -9.09
CA GLY A 11 -34.25 16.76 -9.22
C GLY A 11 -33.43 17.35 -8.09
N ARG A 12 -32.30 17.97 -8.47
CA ARG A 12 -31.55 19.00 -7.71
C ARG A 12 -30.36 18.54 -6.86
N PHE A 13 -29.33 18.01 -7.52
CA PHE A 13 -27.93 18.27 -7.13
C PHE A 13 -27.42 19.49 -7.92
N ALA A 14 -27.78 20.68 -7.47
CA ALA A 14 -27.17 21.94 -7.89
C ALA A 14 -27.27 22.89 -6.70
N GLY A 15 -26.18 23.09 -5.95
CA GLY A 15 -26.23 23.96 -4.78
C GLY A 15 -25.06 23.89 -3.79
N THR A 16 -23.84 23.52 -4.21
CA THR A 16 -22.65 23.58 -3.32
C THR A 16 -21.49 24.38 -3.89
N GLY A 17 -21.70 25.10 -4.99
CA GLY A 17 -20.66 25.91 -5.65
C GLY A 17 -20.43 27.31 -5.06
N GLU A 18 -21.39 27.88 -4.33
CA GLU A 18 -21.36 29.32 -4.01
C GLU A 18 -20.85 29.68 -2.61
N ARG A 19 -20.56 28.70 -1.74
CA ARG A 19 -20.01 28.97 -0.39
C ARG A 19 -18.47 28.92 -0.29
N LEU A 20 -17.79 28.47 -1.34
CA LEU A 20 -16.31 28.38 -1.35
C LEU A 20 -15.62 29.61 -1.95
N ALA A 21 -16.36 30.47 -2.67
CA ALA A 21 -15.78 31.67 -3.29
C ALA A 21 -15.52 32.81 -2.29
N GLN A 22 -16.17 32.83 -1.12
CA GLN A 22 -16.08 33.96 -0.19
C GLN A 22 -15.00 33.82 0.90
N ILE A 23 -14.37 32.65 1.03
CA ILE A 23 -13.34 32.39 2.07
C ILE A 23 -11.91 32.64 1.56
N ILE A 24 -11.71 32.72 0.24
CA ILE A 24 -10.37 32.76 -0.36
C ILE A 24 -9.74 34.17 -0.34
N THR A 25 -10.52 35.24 -0.23
CA THR A 25 -9.99 36.61 -0.43
C THR A 25 -9.41 37.27 0.84
N ILE A 26 -9.60 36.72 2.04
CA ILE A 26 -9.13 37.38 3.29
C ILE A 26 -7.77 36.84 3.78
N ALA A 27 -7.30 35.70 3.29
CA ALA A 27 -6.08 35.04 3.79
C ALA A 27 -4.79 35.34 2.99
N SER A 28 -4.83 36.20 1.98
CA SER A 28 -3.69 36.40 1.06
C SER A 28 -2.69 37.49 1.46
N VAL A 29 -3.05 38.41 2.37
CA VAL A 29 -2.20 39.57 2.70
C VAL A 29 -1.24 39.29 3.88
N SER A 30 -1.61 38.39 4.80
CA SER A 30 -0.79 38.08 5.99
C SER A 30 0.36 37.10 5.71
N PHE A 31 0.20 36.21 4.73
CA PHE A 31 1.19 35.18 4.42
C PHE A 31 2.44 35.75 3.73
N GLY A 32 2.28 36.72 2.82
CA GLY A 32 3.39 37.34 2.11
C GLY A 32 4.34 38.14 3.03
N ARG A 33 3.78 38.82 4.04
CA ARG A 33 4.57 39.63 4.98
C ARG A 33 5.36 38.76 5.96
N SER A 34 4.80 37.63 6.39
CA SER A 34 5.51 36.65 7.24
C SER A 34 6.64 35.95 6.47
N LEU A 35 6.41 35.61 5.20
CA LEU A 35 7.43 34.98 4.35
C LEU A 35 8.62 35.91 4.08
N LEU A 36 8.37 37.21 3.83
CA LEU A 36 9.45 38.20 3.64
C LEU A 36 10.32 38.37 4.89
N TRP A 37 9.73 38.38 6.09
CA TRP A 37 10.48 38.44 7.34
C TRP A 37 11.31 37.18 7.60
N LEU A 38 10.78 36.00 7.27
CA LEU A 38 11.52 34.73 7.36
C LEU A 38 12.73 34.71 6.41
N LEU A 39 12.55 35.14 5.15
CA LEU A 39 13.64 35.22 4.19
C LEU A 39 14.72 36.22 4.63
N ALA A 40 14.34 37.38 5.15
CA ALA A 40 15.29 38.35 5.69
C ALA A 40 16.10 37.78 6.88
N ALA A 41 15.45 37.06 7.81
CA ALA A 41 16.13 36.42 8.93
C ALA A 41 17.12 35.33 8.48
N ILE A 42 16.77 34.55 7.46
CA ILE A 42 17.66 33.52 6.89
C ILE A 42 18.90 34.16 6.25
N ILE A 43 18.75 35.26 5.50
CA ILE A 43 19.88 35.94 4.86
C ILE A 43 20.85 36.51 5.91
N VAL A 44 20.34 37.12 6.99
CA VAL A 44 21.17 37.63 8.09
C VAL A 44 21.85 36.47 8.85
N GLY A 45 21.12 35.39 9.11
CA GLY A 45 21.66 34.20 9.78
C GLY A 45 22.75 33.50 8.97
N CYS A 46 22.56 33.30 7.66
CA CYS A 46 23.55 32.70 6.78
C CYS A 46 24.76 33.61 6.55
N GLY A 47 24.56 34.93 6.44
CA GLY A 47 25.64 35.90 6.32
C GLY A 47 26.55 35.92 7.55
N ALA A 48 25.99 35.74 8.75
CA ALA A 48 26.76 35.64 9.99
C ALA A 48 27.59 34.34 10.09
N TRP A 49 27.13 33.24 9.49
CA TRP A 49 27.85 31.95 9.50
C TRP A 49 29.02 31.88 8.51
N ILE A 50 29.07 32.73 7.49
CA ILE A 50 30.13 32.75 6.47
C ILE A 50 31.40 33.46 6.96
N LEU A 51 31.33 34.22 8.06
CA LEU A 51 32.46 34.98 8.61
C LEU A 51 33.24 34.26 9.72
N LEU A 52 32.93 32.99 10.00
CA LEU A 52 33.74 32.16 10.89
C LEU A 52 34.87 31.49 10.09
N PRO A 53 36.15 31.80 10.37
CA PRO A 53 37.26 31.10 9.74
C PRO A 53 37.21 29.63 10.16
N LEU A 54 37.03 28.75 9.17
CA LEU A 54 37.00 27.31 9.32
C LEU A 54 38.37 26.82 9.80
N SER A 55 38.54 26.74 11.12
CA SER A 55 39.68 26.10 11.76
C SER A 55 39.72 24.61 11.40
N LYS A 56 40.71 24.27 10.58
CA LYS A 56 41.66 23.16 10.78
C LYS A 56 41.07 21.76 11.02
N GLY A 57 41.01 21.00 9.92
CA GLY A 57 41.62 19.67 9.83
C GLY A 57 40.84 18.48 10.37
N ASN A 58 40.33 17.65 9.46
CA ASN A 58 40.31 16.21 9.69
C ASN A 58 40.78 15.49 8.42
N SER A 59 42.09 15.24 8.34
CA SER A 59 42.66 14.27 7.41
C SER A 59 42.11 12.90 7.81
N ALA A 60 41.22 12.35 6.99
CA ALA A 60 40.93 10.93 6.99
C ALA A 60 41.68 10.31 5.79
N GLU A 61 42.73 9.59 6.13
CA GLU A 61 43.57 8.76 5.27
C GLU A 61 42.73 7.74 4.46
N PRO A 62 43.04 7.48 3.17
CA PRO A 62 42.32 6.50 2.39
C PRO A 62 42.78 5.09 2.75
N ALA A 63 41.87 4.30 3.32
CA ALA A 63 42.08 2.89 3.54
C ALA A 63 42.27 2.16 2.20
N LYS A 64 43.49 1.64 2.03
CA LYS A 64 43.96 0.71 1.01
C LYS A 64 43.09 -0.55 0.98
N ALA A 65 42.26 -0.72 -0.05
CA ALA A 65 41.63 -2.00 -0.36
C ALA A 65 42.56 -2.78 -1.30
N GLU A 66 43.42 -3.60 -0.71
CA GLU A 66 44.31 -4.53 -1.40
C GLU A 66 43.49 -5.72 -1.94
N LEU A 67 43.60 -5.91 -3.24
CA LEU A 67 43.11 -7.04 -4.02
C LEU A 67 43.69 -8.35 -3.45
N ALA A 68 42.83 -9.25 -2.98
CA ALA A 68 43.19 -10.64 -2.78
C ALA A 68 42.49 -11.50 -3.83
N ALA A 69 43.31 -12.00 -4.76
CA ALA A 69 42.97 -12.97 -5.78
C ALA A 69 42.36 -14.23 -5.16
N VAL A 70 41.28 -14.74 -5.76
CA VAL A 70 40.81 -16.10 -5.53
C VAL A 70 41.18 -16.91 -6.77
N GLU A 71 42.07 -17.86 -6.51
CA GLU A 71 42.64 -18.82 -7.44
C GLU A 71 41.56 -19.75 -8.02
N ALA A 72 41.70 -20.02 -9.31
CA ALA A 72 40.87 -20.93 -10.07
C ALA A 72 41.26 -22.39 -9.82
N VAL A 73 40.27 -23.27 -9.63
CA VAL A 73 40.41 -24.73 -9.74
C VAL A 73 39.14 -25.28 -10.44
N PRO A 74 39.26 -26.29 -11.35
CA PRO A 74 38.50 -26.33 -12.59
C PRO A 74 37.18 -27.10 -12.54
N SER A 75 36.40 -26.89 -13.60
CA SER A 75 35.16 -27.56 -13.94
C SER A 75 35.31 -29.03 -14.33
N ALA A 76 34.16 -29.70 -14.23
CA ALA A 76 33.68 -30.86 -14.98
C ALA A 76 33.94 -32.23 -14.36
N ASP A 77 32.87 -32.80 -13.79
CA ASP A 77 32.50 -34.16 -14.18
C ASP A 77 30.97 -34.35 -14.19
N ALA A 78 30.55 -35.16 -15.15
CA ALA A 78 29.21 -35.24 -15.70
C ALA A 78 28.38 -36.41 -15.14
N ALA A 79 27.06 -36.21 -15.24
CA ALA A 79 26.03 -37.20 -15.56
C ALA A 79 25.90 -38.50 -14.73
N ALA A 80 24.81 -38.59 -13.97
CA ALA A 80 23.90 -39.76 -13.92
C ALA A 80 22.60 -39.31 -13.23
N ALA A 81 21.52 -38.97 -13.95
CA ALA A 81 20.53 -39.90 -14.49
C ALA A 81 19.87 -40.80 -13.43
N VAL A 82 18.91 -40.25 -12.68
CA VAL A 82 17.72 -41.03 -12.25
C VAL A 82 16.54 -40.08 -12.05
N SER A 83 15.60 -40.11 -12.99
CA SER A 83 14.21 -39.72 -12.74
C SER A 83 13.36 -40.96 -12.98
N PRO A 84 12.52 -41.31 -12.02
CA PRO A 84 11.27 -41.96 -12.38
C PRO A 84 10.07 -41.27 -11.72
N VAL A 85 8.93 -41.36 -12.42
CA VAL A 85 7.55 -41.14 -11.95
C VAL A 85 7.18 -39.64 -11.80
N SER A 86 6.41 -38.96 -12.66
CA SER A 86 5.31 -39.33 -13.57
C SER A 86 4.24 -40.23 -12.97
N GLU A 87 3.64 -39.80 -11.85
CA GLU A 87 2.27 -40.16 -11.46
C GLU A 87 1.76 -39.23 -10.35
N ALA A 88 1.15 -38.12 -10.74
CA ALA A 88 0.12 -37.41 -9.96
C ALA A 88 -0.54 -36.29 -10.81
N GLN A 89 -0.74 -36.51 -12.11
CA GLN A 89 -1.67 -35.71 -12.90
C GLN A 89 -3.06 -36.35 -12.83
N ALA A 90 -3.68 -36.32 -11.65
CA ALA A 90 -5.10 -36.66 -11.47
C ALA A 90 -5.63 -36.19 -10.11
N ALA A 91 -5.69 -34.87 -9.88
CA ALA A 91 -6.68 -34.19 -9.04
C ALA A 91 -6.23 -32.75 -8.71
N ALA A 92 -6.32 -31.84 -9.67
CA ALA A 92 -6.29 -30.41 -9.36
C ALA A 92 -7.28 -29.67 -10.25
N LYS A 93 -8.56 -29.98 -10.08
CA LYS A 93 -9.60 -28.99 -10.36
C LYS A 93 -9.36 -27.86 -9.35
N SER A 94 -8.60 -26.84 -9.75
CA SER A 94 -8.19 -25.71 -8.92
C SER A 94 -9.27 -25.28 -7.92
N PRO A 95 -9.16 -25.63 -6.62
CA PRO A 95 -10.17 -25.26 -5.64
C PRO A 95 -10.18 -23.76 -5.35
N ALA A 96 -9.09 -23.05 -5.67
CA ALA A 96 -8.88 -21.65 -5.32
C ALA A 96 -9.89 -20.68 -5.96
N VAL A 97 -10.33 -20.91 -7.20
CA VAL A 97 -11.31 -20.03 -7.86
C VAL A 97 -12.75 -20.39 -7.46
N ALA A 98 -13.00 -21.65 -7.12
CA ALA A 98 -14.33 -22.15 -6.77
C ALA A 98 -14.77 -21.73 -5.35
N GLU A 99 -13.82 -21.61 -4.41
CA GLU A 99 -14.16 -21.25 -3.02
C GLU A 99 -14.41 -19.75 -2.79
N LEU A 100 -13.97 -18.89 -3.72
CA LEU A 100 -14.14 -17.42 -3.62
C LEU A 100 -15.60 -16.95 -3.83
N GLY A 101 -16.47 -17.73 -4.47
CA GLY A 101 -17.93 -17.54 -4.53
C GLY A 101 -18.46 -16.10 -4.44
N ARG A 102 -19.49 -15.88 -3.60
CA ARG A 102 -20.06 -14.55 -3.30
C ARG A 102 -19.29 -13.82 -2.19
N LEU A 103 -17.98 -14.02 -2.09
CA LEU A 103 -17.09 -13.33 -1.16
C LEU A 103 -16.55 -12.06 -1.82
N ARG A 104 -16.67 -10.91 -1.16
CA ARG A 104 -16.11 -9.65 -1.69
C ARG A 104 -15.61 -8.72 -0.60
N ILE A 105 -14.61 -7.91 -0.95
CA ILE A 105 -14.18 -6.78 -0.13
C ILE A 105 -15.14 -5.62 -0.40
N SER A 106 -15.93 -5.21 0.60
CA SER A 106 -16.91 -4.13 0.44
C SER A 106 -16.33 -2.74 0.65
N SER A 107 -15.26 -2.65 1.43
CA SER A 107 -14.54 -1.43 1.71
C SER A 107 -13.12 -1.78 2.09
N GLN A 108 -12.17 -0.91 1.72
CA GLN A 108 -10.78 -1.04 2.09
C GLN A 108 -10.17 0.34 2.26
N THR A 109 -9.30 0.44 3.25
CA THR A 109 -8.41 1.57 3.47
C THR A 109 -7.06 1.01 3.85
N TRP A 110 -6.03 1.79 3.64
CA TRP A 110 -4.69 1.41 4.03
C TRP A 110 -3.98 2.63 4.61
N ARG A 111 -2.94 2.37 5.38
CA ARG A 111 -2.03 3.39 5.86
C ARG A 111 -0.67 2.79 6.09
N ARG A 112 0.35 3.64 6.08
CA ARG A 112 1.66 3.28 6.60
C ARG A 112 1.65 3.25 8.12
N GLY A 113 2.41 2.32 8.68
CA GLY A 113 2.74 2.20 10.11
C GLY A 113 4.21 1.81 10.27
N GLY A 114 4.67 1.61 11.51
CA GLY A 114 6.06 1.19 11.78
C GLY A 114 7.08 2.14 11.16
N LEU A 115 7.00 3.44 11.51
CA LEU A 115 7.86 4.51 10.98
C LEU A 115 7.77 4.73 9.46
N GLY A 116 6.69 4.28 8.82
CA GLY A 116 6.49 4.46 7.38
C GLY A 116 6.83 3.25 6.53
N SER A 117 7.45 2.23 7.12
CA SER A 117 7.98 1.06 6.38
C SER A 117 6.97 -0.08 6.22
N ARG A 118 5.92 -0.14 7.06
CA ARG A 118 4.94 -1.24 7.08
C ARG A 118 3.60 -0.78 6.54
N ALA A 119 2.94 -1.63 5.75
CA ALA A 119 1.57 -1.42 5.33
C ALA A 119 0.59 -2.07 6.32
N LEU A 120 -0.35 -1.26 6.79
CA LEU A 120 -1.50 -1.69 7.59
C LEU A 120 -2.76 -1.48 6.77
N VAL A 121 -3.50 -2.55 6.53
CA VAL A 121 -4.74 -2.52 5.75
C VAL A 121 -5.92 -2.71 6.68
N THR A 122 -6.96 -1.92 6.50
CA THR A 122 -8.26 -2.13 7.13
C THR A 122 -9.27 -2.39 6.02
N PHE A 123 -9.91 -3.56 6.05
CA PHE A 123 -10.89 -3.89 5.03
C PHE A 123 -12.07 -4.65 5.64
N THR A 124 -13.20 -4.57 4.97
CA THR A 124 -14.42 -5.24 5.37
C THR A 124 -14.78 -6.29 4.34
N LEU A 125 -14.79 -7.54 4.78
CA LEU A 125 -15.14 -8.69 3.97
C LEU A 125 -16.62 -9.00 4.14
N ARG A 126 -17.34 -9.17 3.02
CA ARG A 126 -18.72 -9.60 2.99
C ARG A 126 -18.79 -11.01 2.43
N ASN A 127 -19.32 -11.92 3.23
CA ASN A 127 -19.56 -13.30 2.86
C ASN A 127 -21.06 -13.49 2.60
N ASP A 128 -21.49 -13.43 1.33
CA ASP A 128 -22.87 -13.72 0.96
C ASP A 128 -23.08 -15.22 0.63
N ASN A 129 -22.12 -16.09 0.96
CA ASN A 129 -22.27 -17.53 0.86
C ASN A 129 -23.13 -18.08 2.02
N ASP A 130 -23.66 -19.27 1.82
CA ASP A 130 -24.41 -20.10 2.77
C ASP A 130 -23.50 -20.96 3.66
N TYR A 131 -22.19 -20.71 3.62
CA TYR A 131 -21.18 -21.36 4.44
C TYR A 131 -20.21 -20.33 5.01
N ALA A 132 -19.63 -20.65 6.16
CA ALA A 132 -18.55 -19.86 6.74
C ALA A 132 -17.24 -20.11 5.97
N VAL A 133 -16.39 -19.10 5.92
CA VAL A 133 -15.07 -19.15 5.27
C VAL A 133 -13.97 -18.83 6.26
N LYS A 134 -12.79 -19.41 6.09
CA LYS A 134 -11.59 -19.16 6.89
C LYS A 134 -10.35 -19.15 5.99
N ASP A 135 -9.21 -18.80 6.57
CA ASP A 135 -7.93 -18.76 5.85
C ASP A 135 -8.00 -17.96 4.56
N VAL A 136 -8.58 -16.75 4.67
CA VAL A 136 -8.77 -15.88 3.52
C VAL A 136 -7.42 -15.31 3.13
N GLU A 137 -6.98 -15.55 1.91
CA GLU A 137 -5.78 -14.96 1.33
C GLU A 137 -6.12 -13.68 0.57
N ILE A 138 -5.51 -12.59 1.01
CA ILE A 138 -5.54 -11.31 0.30
C ILE A 138 -4.19 -11.06 -0.36
N VAL A 139 -4.23 -10.42 -1.52
CA VAL A 139 -3.06 -9.81 -2.16
C VAL A 139 -3.35 -8.33 -2.32
N CYS A 140 -2.43 -7.50 -1.86
CA CYS A 140 -2.49 -6.05 -1.97
C CYS A 140 -1.40 -5.57 -2.92
N ALA A 141 -1.81 -4.92 -4.00
CA ALA A 141 -0.93 -4.23 -4.92
C ALA A 141 -0.75 -2.78 -4.49
N PHE A 142 0.50 -2.33 -4.43
CA PHE A 142 0.89 -0.98 -4.07
C PHE A 142 1.42 -0.23 -5.28
N ALA A 143 0.97 1.01 -5.44
CA ALA A 143 1.33 1.86 -6.56
C ALA A 143 1.73 3.26 -6.09
N ARG A 144 2.52 3.95 -6.91
CA ARG A 144 2.80 5.38 -6.75
C ARG A 144 1.57 6.22 -7.06
N ARG A 145 1.65 7.52 -6.79
CA ARG A 145 0.60 8.48 -7.13
C ARG A 145 0.26 8.53 -8.62
N ASP A 146 1.23 8.28 -9.49
CA ASP A 146 1.07 8.20 -10.95
C ASP A 146 0.42 6.88 -11.43
N GLY A 147 0.13 5.94 -10.51
CA GLY A 147 -0.44 4.63 -10.81
C GLY A 147 0.59 3.56 -11.18
N SER A 148 1.89 3.90 -11.26
CA SER A 148 2.94 2.91 -11.50
C SER A 148 3.01 1.89 -10.36
N HIS A 149 3.03 0.61 -10.73
CA HIS A 149 3.14 -0.50 -9.77
C HIS A 149 4.51 -0.48 -9.08
N LEU A 150 4.52 -0.80 -7.79
CA LEU A 150 5.75 -0.87 -6.99
C LEU A 150 5.98 -2.27 -6.41
N THR A 151 4.97 -2.82 -5.76
CA THR A 151 5.12 -4.07 -5.01
C THR A 151 3.77 -4.68 -4.71
N ASP A 152 3.74 -6.02 -4.67
CA ASP A 152 2.61 -6.79 -4.18
C ASP A 152 2.97 -7.47 -2.86
N ARG A 153 1.99 -7.54 -1.95
CA ARG A 153 2.12 -8.26 -0.68
C ARG A 153 0.90 -9.13 -0.44
N SER A 154 1.13 -10.39 -0.10
CA SER A 154 0.09 -11.34 0.27
C SER A 154 -0.02 -11.49 1.79
N ARG A 155 -1.23 -11.80 2.26
CA ARG A 155 -1.47 -12.16 3.66
C ARG A 155 -2.63 -13.14 3.75
N VAL A 156 -2.41 -14.23 4.48
CA VAL A 156 -3.48 -15.15 4.88
C VAL A 156 -4.04 -14.71 6.24
N LEU A 157 -5.36 -14.61 6.33
CA LEU A 157 -6.11 -14.29 7.53
C LEU A 157 -6.82 -15.55 8.03
N ALA A 158 -6.38 -16.06 9.18
CA ALA A 158 -6.91 -17.29 9.75
C ALA A 158 -8.33 -17.12 10.31
N ASP A 159 -8.72 -15.91 10.73
CA ASP A 159 -9.98 -15.76 11.44
C ASP A 159 -11.19 -16.06 10.54
N PRO A 160 -12.15 -16.85 11.01
CA PRO A 160 -13.31 -17.20 10.22
C PRO A 160 -14.28 -16.02 10.03
N VAL A 161 -14.99 -16.05 8.92
CA VAL A 161 -16.10 -15.15 8.56
C VAL A 161 -17.35 -15.99 8.37
N SER A 162 -18.34 -15.77 9.24
CA SER A 162 -19.60 -16.51 9.25
C SER A 162 -20.36 -16.38 7.93
N MET A 163 -21.23 -17.34 7.64
CA MET A 163 -22.14 -17.28 6.48
C MET A 163 -23.02 -16.04 6.53
N LYS A 164 -23.39 -15.50 5.35
CA LYS A 164 -24.28 -14.35 5.20
C LYS A 164 -23.93 -13.14 6.08
N SER A 165 -22.64 -12.95 6.38
CA SER A 165 -22.16 -11.97 7.34
C SER A 165 -21.16 -11.00 6.74
N ARG A 166 -20.77 -10.02 7.56
CA ARG A 166 -19.73 -9.05 7.24
C ARG A 166 -18.76 -8.97 8.42
N LYS A 167 -17.46 -9.05 8.13
CA LYS A 167 -16.40 -8.92 9.14
C LYS A 167 -15.39 -7.87 8.71
N THR A 168 -15.03 -6.98 9.63
CA THR A 168 -13.98 -5.99 9.40
C THR A 168 -12.69 -6.46 10.03
N PHE A 169 -11.64 -6.53 9.21
CA PHE A 169 -10.28 -6.77 9.64
C PHE A 169 -9.56 -5.43 9.73
N ALA A 170 -9.22 -5.01 10.95
CA ALA A 170 -8.66 -3.69 11.19
C ALA A 170 -7.13 -3.75 11.36
N ARG A 171 -6.42 -2.84 10.70
CA ARG A 171 -4.95 -2.66 10.83
C ARG A 171 -4.15 -3.94 10.61
N VAL A 172 -4.56 -4.78 9.66
CA VAL A 172 -3.87 -6.00 9.29
C VAL A 172 -2.50 -5.65 8.71
N PRO A 173 -1.40 -6.12 9.30
CA PRO A 173 -0.08 -5.93 8.72
C PRO A 173 0.10 -6.87 7.52
N VAL A 174 0.32 -6.30 6.34
CA VAL A 174 0.55 -7.08 5.11
C VAL A 174 2.02 -7.19 4.75
N GLY A 175 2.89 -6.40 5.37
CA GLY A 175 4.34 -6.49 5.20
C GLY A 175 5.01 -5.12 5.06
N PHE A 176 6.26 -5.13 4.63
CA PHE A 176 7.02 -3.92 4.32
C PHE A 176 6.74 -3.46 2.89
N VAL A 177 6.59 -2.16 2.69
CA VAL A 177 6.27 -1.57 1.39
C VAL A 177 7.25 -0.47 1.02
N ASN A 178 7.38 -0.21 -0.28
CA ASN A 178 8.19 0.88 -0.77
C ASN A 178 7.69 2.22 -0.20
N VAL A 179 8.62 3.08 0.21
CA VAL A 179 8.31 4.40 0.79
C VAL A 179 7.52 5.30 -0.15
N ASN A 180 7.65 5.09 -1.47
CA ASN A 180 6.95 5.85 -2.51
C ASN A 180 5.53 5.35 -2.82
N ALA A 181 5.03 4.32 -2.12
CA ALA A 181 3.67 3.82 -2.35
C ALA A 181 2.63 4.85 -1.88
N ASP A 182 1.76 5.37 -2.74
CA ASP A 182 0.70 6.31 -2.32
C ASP A 182 -0.69 5.70 -2.43
N GLN A 183 -0.80 4.58 -3.14
CA GLN A 183 -2.06 3.89 -3.36
C GLN A 183 -1.90 2.40 -3.04
N ALA A 184 -2.98 1.78 -2.60
CA ALA A 184 -3.05 0.34 -2.41
C ALA A 184 -4.43 -0.17 -2.79
N LYS A 185 -4.47 -1.35 -3.41
CA LYS A 185 -5.70 -2.07 -3.73
C LYS A 185 -5.52 -3.54 -3.38
N CYS A 186 -6.39 -4.07 -2.55
CA CYS A 186 -6.40 -5.47 -2.18
C CYS A 186 -7.47 -6.24 -2.94
N SER A 187 -7.15 -7.48 -3.28
CA SER A 187 -8.01 -8.46 -3.91
C SER A 187 -7.96 -9.78 -3.15
N LEU A 188 -9.05 -10.54 -3.24
CA LEU A 188 -9.13 -11.90 -2.69
C LEU A 188 -8.51 -12.86 -3.70
N VAL A 189 -7.67 -13.77 -3.22
CA VAL A 189 -6.99 -14.77 -4.07
C VAL A 189 -7.40 -16.18 -3.71
N ALA A 190 -7.61 -16.47 -2.43
CA ALA A 190 -8.11 -17.74 -1.96
C ALA A 190 -8.91 -17.57 -0.67
N ALA A 191 -9.74 -18.55 -0.36
CA ALA A 191 -10.40 -18.72 0.94
C ALA A 191 -10.81 -20.18 1.05
N ARG A 192 -10.85 -20.73 2.26
CA ARG A 192 -11.29 -22.12 2.51
C ARG A 192 -12.66 -22.14 3.17
N ARG A 193 -13.46 -23.18 2.93
CA ARG A 193 -14.67 -23.41 3.75
C ARG A 193 -14.27 -23.74 5.20
N ALA A 194 -14.96 -23.14 6.17
CA ALA A 194 -14.67 -23.28 7.59
C ALA A 194 -15.19 -24.59 8.19
#